data_AF-A0A2K3M027-F1
#
_entry.id   AF-A0A2K3M027-F1
#
_cell.length_a   1.000
_cell.length_b   1.000
_cell.length_c   1.000
_cell.angle_alpha   90.00
_cell.angle_beta   90.00
_cell.angle_gamma   90.00
#
_symmetry.space_group_name_H-M   'P 1'
#
loop_
_entity.id
_entity.type
_entity.pdbx_description
1 polymer ?
#
loop_
_entity_poly.entity_id
_entity_poly.type
_entity_poly.pdbx_seq_one_letter_code
_entity_poly.pdbx_strand_id
1 'polypeptide(L)'
;RMEDLVPFLLKYIKSREKPGGYVLWVGHNSRVFDVPFIINELRRCSTQIPLNWLFVDTLPLARQLMKSEGTKLSSVSLAALREFYEIKGDGPAHRAMEDVNTLSSILPKLTSDLKLTLSDLIDKSFREEDIINSKKKKNSN
;
A
#
# COMPACT_ATOMS: atom_id res chain seq x y z
N ARG A 1 1.54 -3.65 -23.00
CA ARG A 1 1.44 -2.26 -22.49
C ARG A 1 0.41 -2.22 -21.35
N MET A 2 0.27 -1.13 -20.60
CA MET A 2 -0.72 -1.07 -19.51
C MET A 2 -2.16 -1.30 -20.01
N GLU A 3 -2.46 -0.86 -21.23
CA GLU A 3 -3.73 -1.13 -21.92
C GLU A 3 -4.07 -2.64 -22.04
N ASP A 4 -3.05 -3.49 -22.22
CA ASP A 4 -3.24 -4.94 -22.26
C ASP A 4 -3.39 -5.53 -20.86
N LEU A 5 -2.70 -4.96 -19.86
CA LEU A 5 -2.66 -5.48 -18.48
C LEU A 5 -3.91 -5.13 -17.68
N VAL A 6 -4.43 -3.91 -17.83
CA VAL A 6 -5.54 -3.38 -17.02
C VAL A 6 -6.77 -4.30 -17.04
N PRO A 7 -7.24 -4.82 -18.19
CA PRO A 7 -8.37 -5.76 -18.22
C PRO A 7 -8.14 -7.03 -17.38
N PHE A 8 -6.93 -7.62 -17.44
CA PHE A 8 -6.61 -8.81 -16.65
C PHE A 8 -6.53 -8.49 -15.16
N LEU A 9 -5.96 -7.35 -14.79
CA LEU A 9 -5.88 -6.89 -13.41
C LEU A 9 -7.28 -6.69 -12.81
N LEU A 10 -8.18 -6.01 -13.53
CA LEU A 10 -9.56 -5.82 -13.07
C LEU A 10 -10.30 -7.15 -12.92
N LYS A 11 -10.15 -8.06 -13.89
CA LYS A 11 -10.73 -9.41 -13.82
C LYS A 11 -10.20 -10.19 -12.62
N TYR A 12 -8.89 -10.11 -12.36
CA TYR A 12 -8.23 -10.77 -11.22
C TYR A 12 -8.76 -10.26 -9.88
N ILE A 13 -8.95 -8.95 -9.75
CA ILE A 13 -9.46 -8.33 -8.52
C ILE A 13 -10.93 -8.70 -8.32
N LYS A 14 -11.74 -8.53 -9.37
CA LYS A 14 -13.18 -8.83 -9.33
C LYS A 14 -13.46 -10.28 -8.95
N SER A 15 -12.59 -11.22 -9.35
CA SER A 15 -12.76 -12.64 -8.99
C SER A 15 -12.43 -12.96 -7.52
N ARG A 16 -11.84 -12.03 -6.77
CA ARG A 16 -11.42 -12.18 -5.35
C ARG A 16 -12.15 -11.22 -4.42
N GLU A 17 -12.79 -10.21 -4.99
CA GLU A 17 -13.59 -9.23 -4.27
C GLU A 17 -14.75 -9.93 -3.55
N LYS A 18 -14.92 -9.60 -2.26
CA LYS A 18 -16.05 -10.08 -1.48
C LYS A 18 -17.26 -9.18 -1.71
N PRO A 19 -18.48 -9.73 -1.85
CA PRO A 19 -19.68 -8.92 -1.97
C PRO A 19 -19.81 -7.90 -0.82
N GLY A 20 -19.96 -6.62 -1.16
CA GLY A 20 -20.06 -5.52 -0.19
C GLY A 20 -18.76 -5.17 0.55
N GLY A 21 -17.63 -5.76 0.16
CA GLY A 21 -16.32 -5.53 0.79
C GLY A 21 -15.49 -4.44 0.12
N TYR A 22 -14.47 -3.98 0.85
CA TYR A 22 -13.41 -3.13 0.31
C TYR A 22 -12.28 -3.96 -0.32
N VAL A 23 -11.65 -3.42 -1.35
CA VAL A 23 -10.38 -3.90 -1.90
C VAL A 23 -9.27 -3.01 -1.38
N LEU A 24 -8.42 -3.54 -0.51
CA LEU A 24 -7.28 -2.80 0.05
C LEU A 24 -6.02 -3.00 -0.81
N TRP A 25 -5.51 -1.90 -1.35
CA TRP A 25 -4.24 -1.83 -2.06
C TRP A 25 -3.15 -1.38 -1.10
N VAL A 26 -2.29 -2.31 -0.70
CA VAL A 26 -1.26 -2.05 0.31
C VAL A 26 0.08 -1.84 -0.38
N GLY A 27 0.77 -0.76 -0.02
CA GLY A 27 2.13 -0.49 -0.47
C GLY A 27 2.97 0.17 0.62
N HIS A 28 4.28 0.25 0.42
CA HIS A 28 5.20 0.87 1.37
C HIS A 28 5.75 2.15 0.75
N ASN A 29 5.47 3.31 1.35
CA ASN A 29 5.73 4.63 0.76
C ASN A 29 4.97 4.86 -0.57
N SER A 30 3.89 4.12 -0.77
CA SER A 30 3.16 4.05 -2.04
C SER A 30 2.37 5.32 -2.35
N ARG A 31 2.06 6.13 -1.33
CA ARG A 31 1.35 7.41 -1.50
C ARG A 31 2.13 8.40 -2.36
N VAL A 32 3.46 8.28 -2.39
CA VAL A 32 4.35 9.20 -3.11
C VAL A 32 4.40 8.89 -4.60
N PHE A 33 4.47 7.60 -4.97
CA PHE A 33 4.71 7.19 -6.36
C PHE A 33 3.74 6.11 -6.86
N ASP A 34 3.71 4.92 -6.25
CA ASP A 34 2.98 3.77 -6.78
C ASP A 34 1.49 4.06 -6.98
N VAL A 35 0.84 4.67 -5.99
CA VAL A 35 -0.60 4.98 -6.07
C VAL A 35 -0.87 6.06 -7.12
N PRO A 36 -0.17 7.22 -7.14
CA PRO A 36 -0.28 8.17 -8.26
C PRO A 36 -0.01 7.55 -9.64
N PHE A 37 0.96 6.64 -9.75
CA PHE A 37 1.28 5.95 -11.00
C PHE A 37 0.12 5.06 -11.44
N ILE A 38 -0.39 4.18 -10.57
CA ILE A 38 -1.53 3.30 -10.84
C ILE A 38 -2.76 4.11 -11.25
N ILE A 39 -3.07 5.18 -10.51
CA ILE A 39 -4.19 6.08 -10.82
C ILE A 39 -4.05 6.66 -12.24
N ASN A 40 -2.88 7.20 -12.57
CA ASN A 40 -2.63 7.80 -13.87
C ASN A 40 -2.72 6.78 -15.00
N GLU A 41 -2.18 5.57 -14.80
CA GLU A 41 -2.21 4.51 -15.81
C GLU A 41 -3.63 3.98 -16.06
N LEU A 42 -4.44 3.80 -15.00
CA LEU A 42 -5.85 3.43 -15.15
C LEU A 42 -6.62 4.51 -15.90
N ARG A 43 -6.44 5.78 -15.56
CA ARG A 43 -7.06 6.91 -16.27
C ARG A 43 -6.64 6.99 -17.73
N ARG A 44 -5.35 6.77 -18.03
CA ARG A 44 -4.85 6.74 -19.41
C ARG A 44 -5.50 5.61 -20.22
N CYS A 45 -5.83 4.50 -19.57
CA CYS A 45 -6.60 3.40 -20.13
C CYS A 45 -8.13 3.61 -20.04
N SER A 46 -8.61 4.85 -19.81
CA SER A 46 -10.04 5.20 -19.67
C SER A 46 -10.79 4.35 -18.62
N THR A 47 -10.08 3.85 -17.62
CA THR A 47 -10.61 3.03 -16.54
C THR A 47 -10.80 3.87 -15.28
N GLN A 48 -12.02 3.91 -14.77
CA GLN A 48 -12.32 4.51 -13.48
C GLN A 48 -11.93 3.57 -12.33
N ILE A 49 -11.44 4.14 -11.24
CA ILE A 49 -11.14 3.37 -10.03
C ILE A 49 -12.46 3.06 -9.31
N PRO A 50 -12.74 1.79 -8.99
CA PRO A 50 -13.94 1.43 -8.24
C PRO A 50 -14.01 2.11 -6.87
N LEU A 51 -15.22 2.54 -6.47
CA LEU A 51 -15.45 3.25 -5.21
C LEU A 51 -15.17 2.42 -3.95
N ASN A 52 -15.03 1.10 -4.06
CA ASN A 52 -14.68 0.24 -2.94
C ASN A 52 -13.17 -0.07 -2.88
N TRP A 53 -12.36 0.53 -3.75
CA TRP A 53 -10.91 0.45 -3.63
C TRP A 53 -10.39 1.49 -2.65
N LEU A 54 -9.55 1.04 -1.74
CA LEU A 54 -8.87 1.87 -0.75
C LEU A 54 -7.38 1.60 -0.81
N PHE A 55 -6.56 2.61 -0.58
CA PHE A 55 -5.11 2.50 -0.57
C PHE A 55 -4.58 2.62 0.85
N VAL A 56 -3.61 1.77 1.21
CA VAL A 56 -2.95 1.78 2.51
C VAL A 56 -1.45 1.95 2.28
N ASP A 57 -0.89 3.02 2.87
CA ASP A 57 0.56 3.22 2.93
C ASP A 57 1.06 2.72 4.29
N THR A 58 1.99 1.76 4.28
CA THR A 58 2.55 1.18 5.50
C THR A 58 3.70 2.00 6.09
N LEU A 59 4.25 2.99 5.37
CA LEU A 59 5.33 3.82 5.89
C LEU A 59 4.90 4.63 7.14
N PRO A 60 3.72 5.28 7.19
CA PRO A 60 3.20 5.87 8.44
C PRO A 60 3.03 4.86 9.58
N LEU A 61 2.62 3.63 9.27
CA LEU A 61 2.48 2.57 10.28
C LEU A 61 3.85 2.17 10.85
N ALA A 62 4.85 2.01 9.99
CA ALA A 62 6.22 1.75 10.39
C ALA A 62 6.79 2.88 11.27
N ARG A 63 6.47 4.14 10.96
CA ARG A 63 6.82 5.29 11.82
C ARG A 63 6.12 5.26 13.18
N GLN A 64 4.88 4.79 13.23
CA GLN A 64 4.16 4.60 14.49
C GLN A 64 4.85 3.52 15.33
N LEU A 65 5.22 2.40 14.72
CA LEU A 65 5.95 1.31 15.36
C LEU A 65 7.32 1.77 15.87
N MET A 66 8.07 2.53 15.08
CA MET A 66 9.36 3.08 15.52
C MET A 66 9.25 3.97 16.77
N LYS A 67 8.06 4.57 17.00
CA LYS A 67 7.78 5.43 18.16
C LYS A 67 7.16 4.68 19.34
N SER A 68 6.75 3.42 19.19
CA SER A 68 6.24 2.65 20.33
C SER A 68 7.38 2.29 21.28
N GLU A 69 7.09 2.35 22.58
CA GLU A 69 8.07 2.02 23.61
C GLU A 69 8.59 0.59 23.45
N GLY A 70 9.92 0.42 23.53
CA GLY A 70 10.58 -0.88 23.44
C GLY A 70 10.94 -1.35 22.03
N THR A 71 10.54 -0.62 20.97
CA THR A 71 10.90 -0.99 19.59
C THR A 71 12.35 -0.61 19.27
N LYS A 72 13.15 -1.57 18.81
CA LYS A 72 14.56 -1.38 18.37
C LYS A 72 14.69 -1.14 16.86
N LEU A 73 13.66 -0.60 16.22
CA LEU A 73 13.62 -0.43 14.77
C LEU A 73 14.58 0.70 14.38
N SER A 74 15.61 0.37 13.60
CA SER A 74 16.67 1.30 13.19
C SER A 74 16.23 2.29 12.10
N SER A 75 15.26 1.88 11.27
CA SER A 75 14.72 2.66 10.17
C SER A 75 13.33 2.14 9.77
N VAL A 76 12.55 3.01 9.11
CA VAL A 76 11.20 2.68 8.61
C VAL A 76 11.19 2.14 7.18
N SER A 77 12.36 1.89 6.58
CA SER A 77 12.43 1.33 5.23
C SER A 77 11.93 -0.13 5.19
N LEU A 78 11.48 -0.58 4.02
CA LEU A 78 11.04 -1.96 3.83
C LEU A 78 12.14 -2.98 4.18
N ALA A 79 13.39 -2.67 3.85
CA ALA A 79 14.55 -3.51 4.18
C ALA A 79 14.79 -3.59 5.69
N ALA A 80 14.74 -2.46 6.41
CA ALA A 80 14.92 -2.44 7.86
C ALA A 80 13.78 -3.18 8.58
N LEU A 81 12.55 -3.08 8.08
CA LEU A 81 11.41 -3.85 8.61
C LEU A 81 11.57 -5.35 8.34
N ARG A 82 12.07 -5.74 7.16
CA ARG A 82 12.38 -7.15 6.84
C ARG A 82 13.40 -7.72 7.81
N GLU A 83 14.48 -6.98 8.08
CA GLU A 83 15.50 -7.36 9.07
C GLU A 83 14.92 -7.43 10.48
N PHE A 84 14.17 -6.41 10.91
CA PHE A 84 13.54 -6.35 12.23
C PHE A 84 12.63 -7.54 12.51
N TYR A 85 11.87 -7.99 11.50
CA TYR A 85 10.96 -9.13 11.62
C TYR A 85 11.57 -10.47 11.27
N GLU A 86 12.89 -10.52 11.02
CA GLU A 86 13.65 -11.71 10.64
C GLU A 86 13.04 -12.45 9.43
N ILE A 87 12.54 -11.68 8.45
CA ILE A 87 11.92 -12.21 7.25
C ILE A 87 13.02 -12.59 6.25
N LYS A 88 13.11 -13.89 5.96
CA LYS A 88 13.92 -14.40 4.86
C LYS A 88 13.42 -13.80 3.56
N GLY A 89 14.33 -13.48 2.66
CA GLY A 89 13.93 -13.20 1.29
C GLY A 89 14.91 -13.80 0.32
N ASP A 90 14.37 -14.16 -0.82
CA ASP A 90 14.94 -15.16 -1.70
C ASP A 90 15.53 -14.53 -2.97
N GLY A 91 15.77 -13.21 -2.98
CA GLY A 91 16.27 -12.51 -4.17
C GLY A 91 16.95 -11.15 -3.91
N PRO A 92 17.32 -10.45 -4.99
CA PRO A 92 17.86 -9.10 -4.92
C PRO A 92 16.76 -8.07 -4.63
N ALA A 93 16.99 -7.26 -3.60
CA ALA A 93 16.17 -6.10 -3.28
C ALA A 93 15.85 -5.23 -4.52
N HIS A 94 14.67 -4.61 -4.55
CA HIS A 94 14.16 -3.74 -5.63
C HIS A 94 13.53 -4.42 -6.85
N ARG A 95 13.27 -5.73 -6.80
CA ARG A 95 12.32 -6.35 -7.74
C ARG A 95 10.91 -6.17 -7.20
N ALA A 96 9.99 -5.65 -8.03
CA ALA A 96 8.61 -5.39 -7.62
C ALA A 96 7.93 -6.58 -6.93
N MET A 97 8.16 -7.81 -7.43
CA MET A 97 7.62 -9.02 -6.80
C MET A 97 8.24 -9.32 -5.43
N GLU A 98 9.54 -9.06 -5.25
CA GLU A 98 10.20 -9.27 -3.96
C GLU A 98 9.75 -8.25 -2.91
N ASP A 99 9.57 -6.99 -3.31
CA ASP A 99 9.02 -5.95 -2.43
C ASP A 99 7.59 -6.30 -2.02
N VAL A 100 6.77 -6.82 -2.95
CA VAL A 100 5.40 -7.30 -2.66
C VAL A 100 5.42 -8.50 -1.69
N ASN A 101 6.26 -9.50 -1.92
CA ASN A 101 6.36 -10.68 -1.05
C ASN A 101 6.85 -10.31 0.35
N THR A 102 7.83 -9.42 0.42
CA THR A 102 8.37 -8.89 1.67
C THR A 102 7.29 -8.12 2.43
N LEU A 103 6.59 -7.20 1.75
CA LEU A 103 5.51 -6.41 2.35
C LEU A 103 4.34 -7.29 2.81
N SER A 104 3.98 -8.31 2.04
CA SER A 104 2.94 -9.29 2.40
C SER A 104 3.27 -10.02 3.71
N SER A 105 4.56 -10.30 3.95
CA SER A 105 5.04 -10.93 5.19
C SER A 105 5.14 -9.95 6.36
N ILE A 106 5.47 -8.68 6.09
CA ILE A 106 5.58 -7.61 7.10
C ILE A 106 4.21 -7.16 7.60
N LEU A 107 3.26 -6.96 6.68
CA LEU A 107 1.95 -6.38 6.99
C LEU A 107 1.26 -7.02 8.20
N PRO A 108 1.07 -8.36 8.29
CA PRO A 108 0.40 -8.98 9.43
C PRO A 108 1.15 -8.75 10.74
N LYS A 109 2.49 -8.82 10.73
CA LYS A 109 3.33 -8.56 11.92
C LYS A 109 3.20 -7.11 12.37
N LEU A 110 3.33 -6.17 11.43
CA LEU A 110 3.18 -4.74 11.68
C LEU A 110 1.81 -4.38 12.24
N THR A 111 0.74 -4.96 11.69
CA THR A 111 -0.62 -4.73 12.22
C THR A 111 -0.81 -5.35 13.60
N SER A 112 -0.20 -6.50 13.87
CA SER A 112 -0.27 -7.16 15.18
C SER A 112 0.44 -6.36 16.26
N ASP A 113 1.67 -5.90 16.00
CA ASP A 113 2.46 -5.13 16.96
C ASP A 113 1.80 -3.79 17.29
N LEU A 114 1.16 -3.17 16.30
CA LEU A 114 0.39 -1.94 16.46
C LEU A 114 -1.04 -2.18 16.99
N LYS A 115 -1.45 -3.44 17.19
CA LYS A 115 -2.79 -3.84 17.63
C LYS A 115 -3.91 -3.26 16.74
N LEU A 116 -3.66 -3.18 15.44
CA LEU A 116 -4.61 -2.64 14.48
C LEU A 116 -5.67 -3.68 14.10
N THR A 117 -6.92 -3.26 14.14
CA THR A 117 -8.06 -3.99 13.58
C THR A 117 -8.21 -3.70 12.09
N LEU A 118 -9.11 -4.45 11.43
CA LEU A 118 -9.48 -4.15 10.05
C LEU A 118 -10.12 -2.75 9.92
N SER A 119 -10.90 -2.32 10.92
CA SER A 119 -11.49 -0.98 10.93
C SER A 119 -10.40 0.09 10.95
N ASP A 120 -9.37 -0.10 11.79
CA ASP A 120 -8.25 0.84 11.86
C ASP A 120 -7.51 0.94 10.53
N LEU A 121 -7.37 -0.16 9.79
CA LEU A 121 -6.77 -0.14 8.46
C LEU A 121 -7.63 0.59 7.44
N ILE A 122 -8.95 0.44 7.50
CA ILE A 122 -9.88 1.18 6.65
C ILE A 122 -9.82 2.68 6.98
N ASP A 123 -9.80 3.03 8.26
CA ASP A 123 -9.74 4.44 8.71
C ASP A 123 -8.41 5.11 8.37
N LYS A 124 -7.31 4.34 8.34
CA LYS A 124 -5.97 4.80 7.92
C LYS A 124 -5.77 4.74 6.40
N SER A 125 -6.73 4.20 5.65
CA SER A 125 -6.66 4.15 4.19
C SER A 125 -6.99 5.50 3.57
N PHE A 126 -6.74 5.64 2.28
CA PHE A 126 -7.09 6.83 1.50
C PHE A 126 -7.60 6.43 0.12
N ARG A 127 -8.28 7.37 -0.53
CA ARG A 127 -8.86 7.20 -1.85
C ARG A 127 -8.11 8.06 -2.88
N GLU A 128 -8.50 7.90 -4.13
CA GLU A 128 -7.96 8.68 -5.25
C GLU A 128 -8.12 10.19 -5.03
N GLU A 129 -9.28 10.60 -4.50
CA GLU A 129 -9.63 12.01 -4.27
C GLU A 129 -8.68 12.67 -3.26
N ASP A 130 -8.22 11.92 -2.26
CA ASP A 130 -7.29 12.41 -1.24
C ASP A 130 -5.92 12.77 -1.83
N ILE A 131 -5.50 12.08 -2.89
CA ILE A 131 -4.27 12.41 -3.62
C ILE A 131 -4.44 13.69 -4.42
N ILE A 132 -5.56 13.83 -5.15
CA ILE A 132 -5.83 15.01 -5.98
C ILE A 132 -5.92 16.27 -5.11
N ASN A 133 -6.64 16.19 -3.99
CA ASN A 133 -6.82 17.30 -3.08
C ASN A 133 -5.49 17.73 -2.44
N SER A 134 -4.60 16.78 -2.14
CA SER A 134 -3.26 17.10 -1.61
C SER A 134 -2.39 17.87 -2.62
N LYS A 135 -2.49 17.56 -3.92
CA LYS A 135 -1.76 18.26 -4.99
C LYS A 135 -2.29 19.67 -5.22
N LYS A 136 -3.62 19.86 -5.22
CA LYS A 136 -4.24 21.19 -5.34
C LYS A 136 -3.80 22.12 -4.19
N LYS A 137 -3.75 21.59 -2.96
CA LYS A 137 -3.31 22.35 -1.78
C LYS A 137 -1.83 22.78 -1.85
N LYS A 138 -0.95 21.95 -2.45
CA LYS A 138 0.46 22.29 -2.65
C LYS A 138 0.70 23.37 -3.72
N ASN A 139 -0.17 23.45 -4.72
CA ASN A 139 -0.05 24.46 -5.80
C ASN A 139 -0.71 25.81 -5.47
N SER A 140 -1.28 25.97 -4.27
CA SER A 140 -1.95 27.19 -3.82
C SER A 140 -1.14 27.98 -2.78
N ASN A 141 0.12 27.60 -2.56
CA ASN A 141 1.07 28.25 -1.65
C ASN A 141 2.30 28.74 -2.41
#